data_AF-A0A397CBS1-F1
#
_entry.id   AF-A0A397CBS1-F1
#
_cell.length_a   1.000
_cell.length_b   1.000
_cell.length_c   1.000
_cell.angle_alpha   90.00
_cell.angle_beta   90.00
_cell.angle_gamma   90.00
#
_symmetry.space_group_name_H-M   'P 1'
#
loop_
_entity.id
_entity.type
_entity.pdbx_description
1 polymer ?
#
loop_
_entity_poly.entity_id
_entity_poly.type
_entity_poly.pdbx_seq_one_letter_code
_entity_poly.pdbx_strand_id
1 'polypeptide(L)'
;TWNLTSPVRQLDDVMELSGFMKGMTLDVDRDVKLRLTFKTAEGTLVIANLKCWVAAAPLQDGLGDLIVSRDVMAKIGYCPRSLPLNARRVQCVYDLDQLGGEETSLLAAMKVNKRVFLK
;
A
#
# COMPACT_ATOMS: atom_id res chain seq x y z
N THR A 1 16.05 4.03 2.21
CA THR A 1 16.80 3.13 1.32
C THR A 1 16.38 1.70 1.62
N TRP A 2 15.80 1.00 0.65
CA TRP A 2 15.39 -0.40 0.81
C TRP A 2 16.63 -1.30 0.69
N ASN A 3 16.85 -2.20 1.65
CA ASN A 3 17.97 -3.13 1.58
C ASN A 3 17.47 -4.51 1.11
N LEU A 4 17.87 -4.90 -0.10
CA LEU A 4 17.74 -6.29 -0.54
C LEU A 4 18.70 -7.13 0.30
N THR A 5 18.16 -8.03 1.11
CA THR A 5 18.94 -8.91 1.99
C THR A 5 19.06 -10.32 1.42
N SER A 6 18.51 -10.58 0.23
CA SER A 6 18.51 -11.88 -0.43
C SER A 6 18.56 -11.71 -1.95
N PRO A 7 19.16 -12.67 -2.69
CA PRO A 7 19.16 -12.65 -4.13
C PRO A 7 17.73 -12.67 -4.66
N VAL A 8 17.46 -11.83 -5.65
CA VAL A 8 16.21 -11.85 -6.41
C VAL A 8 16.15 -13.19 -7.14
N ARG A 9 15.00 -13.86 -7.05
CA ARG A 9 14.74 -15.13 -7.73
C ARG A 9 13.71 -14.90 -8.81
N GLN A 10 13.92 -15.54 -9.95
CA GLN A 10 12.95 -15.53 -11.04
C GLN A 10 11.92 -16.63 -10.76
N LEU A 11 10.65 -16.32 -11.00
CA LEU A 11 9.58 -17.29 -10.94
C LEU A 11 9.63 -18.17 -12.20
N ASP A 12 9.21 -19.44 -12.05
CA ASP A 12 9.15 -20.38 -13.17
C ASP A 12 8.11 -19.93 -14.21
N ASP A 13 7.02 -19.31 -13.76
CA ASP A 13 5.96 -18.73 -14.59
C ASP A 13 5.65 -17.29 -14.14
N VAL A 14 5.23 -16.45 -15.09
CA VAL A 14 4.68 -15.13 -14.80
C VAL A 14 3.34 -15.31 -14.08
N MET A 15 3.18 -14.64 -12.94
CA MET A 15 1.95 -14.65 -12.16
C MET A 15 1.21 -13.33 -12.34
N GLU A 16 -0.08 -13.40 -12.68
CA GLU A 16 -0.95 -12.22 -12.74
C GLU A 16 -1.58 -11.95 -11.36
N LEU A 17 -1.36 -10.75 -10.84
CA LEU A 17 -2.00 -10.26 -9.61
C LEU A 17 -3.05 -9.20 -9.95
N SER A 18 -4.23 -9.28 -9.34
CA SER A 18 -5.32 -8.34 -9.59
C SER A 18 -6.04 -7.93 -8.30
N GLY A 19 -6.98 -6.99 -8.41
CA GLY A 19 -7.82 -6.57 -7.28
C GLY A 19 -7.25 -5.42 -6.44
N PHE A 20 -6.15 -4.80 -6.87
CA PHE A 20 -5.60 -3.58 -6.26
C PHE A 20 -6.46 -2.36 -6.59
N MET A 21 -6.80 -2.21 -7.88
CA MET A 21 -7.69 -1.19 -8.43
C MET A 21 -8.62 -1.84 -9.46
N LYS A 22 -9.78 -1.21 -9.70
CA LYS A 22 -10.76 -1.74 -10.66
C LYS A 22 -10.14 -1.78 -12.05
N GLY A 23 -10.07 -2.97 -12.65
CA GLY A 23 -9.51 -3.17 -13.99
C GLY A 23 -7.98 -3.23 -14.05
N MET A 24 -7.30 -3.25 -12.90
CA MET A 24 -5.84 -3.38 -12.85
C MET A 24 -5.43 -4.84 -12.67
N THR A 25 -4.54 -5.28 -13.55
CA THR A 25 -3.76 -6.51 -13.43
C THR A 25 -2.26 -6.15 -13.41
N LEU A 26 -1.47 -6.96 -12.74
CA LEU A 26 -0.04 -6.76 -12.55
C LEU A 26 0.68 -8.08 -12.73
N ASP A 27 1.51 -8.15 -13.74
CA ASP A 27 2.38 -9.30 -13.96
C ASP A 27 3.59 -9.21 -13.03
N VAL A 28 3.84 -10.30 -12.32
CA VAL A 28 5.04 -10.47 -11.49
C VAL A 28 5.84 -11.67 -11.97
N ASP A 29 7.15 -11.47 -12.10
CA ASP A 29 8.08 -12.44 -12.68
C ASP A 29 9.20 -12.85 -11.72
N ARG A 30 9.29 -12.18 -10.57
CA ARG A 30 10.38 -12.36 -9.60
C ARG A 30 9.86 -12.33 -8.18
N ASP A 31 10.49 -13.10 -7.30
CA ASP A 31 10.31 -13.01 -5.85
C ASP A 31 11.60 -12.61 -5.14
N VAL A 32 11.43 -11.86 -4.05
CA VAL A 32 12.54 -11.34 -3.26
C VAL A 32 12.14 -11.30 -1.79
N LYS A 33 13.10 -11.59 -0.91
CA LYS A 33 12.93 -11.34 0.52
C LYS A 33 13.42 -9.94 0.86
N LEU A 34 12.50 -9.08 1.31
CA LEU A 34 12.81 -7.72 1.72
C LEU A 34 12.87 -7.59 3.23
N ARG A 35 13.77 -6.69 3.66
CA ARG A 35 13.81 -6.15 5.01
C ARG A 35 13.60 -4.65 4.93
N LEU A 36 12.42 -4.21 5.34
CA LEU A 36 12.06 -2.79 5.38
C LEU A 36 12.51 -2.22 6.71
N THR A 37 13.16 -1.08 6.68
CA THR A 37 13.62 -0.38 7.88
C THR A 37 13.17 1.07 7.79
N PHE A 38 12.34 1.47 8.74
CA PHE A 38 11.77 2.82 8.83
C PHE A 38 12.30 3.50 10.09
N LYS A 39 12.75 4.74 9.94
CA LYS A 39 13.03 5.62 11.07
C LYS A 39 11.74 6.35 11.42
N THR A 40 11.34 6.25 12.68
CA THR A 40 10.15 6.89 13.24
C THR A 40 10.58 7.74 14.45
N ALA A 41 9.71 8.64 14.90
CA ALA A 41 9.98 9.45 16.10
C ALA A 41 10.24 8.58 17.34
N GLU A 42 9.57 7.43 17.42
CA GLU A 42 9.67 6.45 18.53
C GLU A 42 10.81 5.43 18.33
N GLY A 43 11.69 5.63 17.34
CA GLY A 43 12.81 4.75 17.05
C GLY A 43 12.68 4.03 15.71
N THR A 44 13.33 2.87 15.57
CA THR A 44 13.44 2.16 14.28
C THR A 44 12.43 1.02 14.19
N LEU A 45 11.52 1.08 13.22
CA LEU A 45 10.65 -0.03 12.86
C LEU A 45 11.33 -0.90 11.80
N VAL A 46 11.48 -2.18 12.08
CA VAL A 46 12.04 -3.16 11.14
C VAL A 46 10.98 -4.20 10.82
N ILE A 47 10.64 -4.33 9.54
CA ILE A 47 9.79 -5.40 9.03
C ILE A 47 10.68 -6.34 8.20
N ALA A 48 10.98 -7.51 8.75
CA ALA A 48 11.88 -8.49 8.16
C ALA A 48 11.11 -9.70 7.61
N ASN A 49 11.79 -10.52 6.81
CA ASN A 49 11.25 -11.76 6.24
C ASN A 49 9.97 -11.55 5.41
N LEU A 50 9.85 -10.40 4.76
CA LEU A 50 8.75 -10.15 3.84
C LEU A 50 9.02 -10.88 2.53
N LYS A 51 8.13 -11.80 2.17
CA LYS A 51 8.08 -12.34 0.81
C LYS A 51 7.41 -11.30 -0.08
N CYS A 52 8.16 -10.78 -1.03
CA CYS A 52 7.70 -9.77 -1.97
C CYS A 52 7.80 -10.30 -3.39
N TRP A 53 6.89 -9.85 -4.24
CA TRP A 53 6.97 -10.05 -5.68
C TRP A 53 7.34 -8.74 -6.35
N VAL A 54 8.14 -8.82 -7.40
CA VAL A 54 8.55 -7.66 -8.19
C VAL A 54 7.69 -7.61 -9.43
N ALA A 55 7.07 -6.46 -9.67
CA ALA A 55 6.33 -6.21 -10.89
C ALA A 55 7.25 -6.20 -12.11
N ALA A 56 6.79 -6.76 -13.23
CA ALA A 56 7.50 -6.72 -14.50
C ALA A 56 7.56 -5.28 -15.07
N ALA A 57 6.55 -4.46 -14.76
CA ALA A 57 6.45 -3.06 -15.14
C ALA A 57 6.32 -2.14 -13.91
N PRO A 58 6.67 -0.85 -14.02
CA PRO A 58 6.40 0.12 -12.97
C PRO A 58 4.92 0.12 -12.55
N LEU A 59 4.67 0.36 -11.27
CA LEU A 59 3.30 0.50 -10.77
C LEU A 59 2.67 1.77 -11.36
N GLN A 60 1.36 1.71 -11.61
CA GLN A 60 0.60 2.86 -12.11
C GLN A 60 0.69 4.04 -11.14
N ASP A 61 0.56 5.24 -11.69
CA ASP A 61 0.55 6.48 -10.91
C ASP A 61 -0.46 6.39 -9.76
N GLY A 62 -0.03 6.84 -8.58
CA GLY A 62 -0.84 6.80 -7.36
C GLY A 62 -0.71 5.55 -6.49
N LEU A 63 -0.10 4.44 -6.96
CA LEU A 63 0.21 3.28 -6.11
C LEU A 63 1.53 3.41 -5.33
N GLY A 64 2.45 4.26 -5.79
CA GLY A 64 3.81 4.34 -5.25
C GLY A 64 4.66 3.13 -5.62
N ASP A 65 5.75 2.88 -4.86
CA ASP A 65 6.75 1.86 -5.21
C ASP A 65 6.49 0.46 -4.62
N LEU A 66 5.58 0.35 -3.64
CA LEU A 66 5.38 -0.88 -2.86
C LEU A 66 3.91 -1.08 -2.50
N ILE A 67 3.37 -2.24 -2.87
CA ILE A 67 2.06 -2.71 -2.42
C ILE A 67 2.27 -3.65 -1.24
N VAL A 68 1.57 -3.40 -0.14
CA VAL A 68 1.61 -4.24 1.07
C VAL A 68 0.25 -4.90 1.26
N SER A 69 0.24 -6.21 1.50
CA SER A 69 -1.00 -6.96 1.70
C SER A 69 -1.75 -6.49 2.96
N ARG A 70 -3.08 -6.64 2.94
CA ARG A 70 -3.94 -6.29 4.08
C ARG A 70 -3.52 -7.00 5.37
N ASP A 71 -3.12 -8.25 5.29
CA ASP A 71 -2.73 -9.04 6.47
C ASP A 71 -1.43 -8.55 7.10
N VAL A 72 -0.45 -8.14 6.27
CA VAL A 72 0.78 -7.52 6.78
C VAL A 72 0.46 -6.17 7.42
N MET A 73 -0.37 -5.36 6.78
CA MET A 73 -0.84 -4.08 7.35
C MET A 73 -1.57 -4.28 8.68
N ALA A 74 -2.44 -5.28 8.78
CA ALA A 74 -3.14 -5.60 10.02
C ALA A 74 -2.17 -6.00 11.15
N LYS A 75 -1.13 -6.79 10.84
CA LYS A 75 -0.10 -7.20 11.82
C LYS A 75 0.71 -6.02 12.37
N ILE A 76 0.89 -4.95 11.60
CA ILE A 76 1.53 -3.71 12.08
C ILE A 76 0.53 -2.72 12.71
N GLY A 77 -0.70 -3.16 12.99
CA GLY A 77 -1.72 -2.36 13.66
C GLY A 77 -2.48 -1.40 12.74
N TYR A 78 -2.23 -1.43 11.42
CA TYR A 78 -2.97 -0.61 10.48
C TYR A 78 -4.36 -1.20 10.23
N CYS A 79 -5.40 -0.40 10.48
CA CYS A 79 -6.78 -0.72 10.14
C CYS A 79 -7.35 0.38 9.24
N PRO A 80 -7.65 0.11 7.95
CA PRO A 80 -8.18 1.13 7.05
C PRO A 80 -9.53 1.68 7.52
N ARG A 81 -10.31 0.90 8.27
CA ARG A 81 -11.59 1.34 8.86
C ARG A 81 -11.42 2.30 10.02
N SER A 82 -10.29 2.27 10.73
CA SER A 82 -10.04 3.22 11.82
C SER A 82 -9.60 4.59 11.31
N LEU A 83 -9.07 4.68 10.07
CA LEU A 83 -8.61 5.96 9.52
C LEU A 83 -9.74 7.01 9.46
N PRO A 84 -10.91 6.78 8.84
CA PRO A 84 -12.00 7.76 8.83
C PRO A 84 -12.55 8.06 10.23
N LEU A 85 -12.55 7.06 11.12
CA LEU A 85 -13.04 7.22 12.50
C LEU A 85 -12.11 8.11 13.32
N ASN A 86 -10.79 7.92 13.20
CA ASN A 86 -9.77 8.73 13.86
C ASN A 86 -9.72 10.14 13.26
N ALA A 87 -9.81 10.24 11.93
CA ALA A 87 -9.96 11.50 11.20
C ALA A 87 -11.14 12.33 11.74
N ARG A 88 -12.33 11.73 11.84
CA ARG A 88 -13.54 12.38 12.38
C ARG A 88 -13.40 12.88 13.81
N ARG A 89 -12.57 12.23 14.63
CA ARG A 89 -12.29 12.67 16.01
C ARG A 89 -11.50 13.97 16.05
N VAL A 90 -10.67 14.21 15.04
CA VAL A 90 -9.87 15.45 14.92
C VAL A 90 -10.68 16.53 14.22
N GLN A 91 -11.40 16.17 13.16
CA GLN A 91 -12.22 17.11 12.39
C GLN A 91 -13.45 16.42 11.79
N CYS A 92 -14.64 16.89 12.17
CA CYS A 92 -15.92 16.27 11.79
C CYS A 92 -16.33 16.57 10.33
N VAL A 93 -15.75 17.62 9.73
CA VAL A 93 -16.06 18.12 8.39
C VAL A 93 -14.77 18.18 7.58
N TYR A 94 -14.73 17.42 6.48
CA TYR A 94 -13.65 17.45 5.50
C TYR A 94 -14.08 18.32 4.33
N ASP A 95 -13.47 19.49 4.19
CA ASP A 95 -13.64 20.33 3.02
C ASP A 95 -12.78 19.77 1.87
N LEU A 96 -13.43 19.07 0.95
CA LEU A 96 -12.76 18.43 -0.18
C LEU A 96 -12.27 19.44 -1.22
N ASP A 97 -12.79 20.67 -1.18
CA ASP A 97 -12.42 21.74 -2.10
C ASP A 97 -11.04 22.33 -1.73
N GLN A 98 -10.61 22.14 -0.48
CA GLN A 98 -9.26 22.50 -0.01
C GLN A 98 -8.17 21.54 -0.49
N LEU A 99 -8.54 20.35 -1.00
CA LEU A 99 -7.57 19.31 -1.33
C LEU A 99 -6.86 19.54 -2.68
N GLY A 100 -7.27 20.56 -3.45
CA GLY A 100 -6.79 20.81 -4.81
C GLY A 100 -7.30 19.74 -5.78
N GLY A 101 -7.71 20.14 -6.98
CA GLY A 101 -8.36 19.27 -7.98
C GLY A 101 -7.50 18.15 -8.58
N GLU A 102 -6.29 17.89 -8.07
CA GLU A 102 -5.57 16.66 -8.41
C GLU A 102 -6.07 15.50 -7.55
N GLU A 103 -6.17 14.31 -8.15
CA GLU A 103 -6.40 13.08 -7.40
C GLU A 103 -5.19 12.79 -6.50
N THR A 104 -5.12 13.48 -5.36
CA THR A 104 -4.11 13.19 -4.35
C THR A 104 -4.27 11.76 -3.88
N SER A 105 -3.17 11.10 -3.52
CA SER A 105 -3.19 9.74 -2.97
C SER A 105 -4.15 9.59 -1.78
N LEU A 106 -4.41 10.70 -1.07
CA LEU A 106 -5.39 10.78 0.01
C LEU A 106 -6.84 10.71 -0.51
N LEU A 107 -7.17 11.42 -1.59
CA LEU A 107 -8.48 11.33 -2.25
C LEU A 107 -8.73 9.92 -2.80
N ALA A 108 -7.71 9.29 -3.41
CA ALA A 108 -7.77 7.91 -3.89
C ALA A 108 -8.02 6.91 -2.75
N ALA A 109 -7.27 7.03 -1.65
CA ALA A 109 -7.44 6.21 -0.44
C ALA A 109 -8.82 6.39 0.20
N MET A 110 -9.37 7.61 0.20
CA MET A 110 -10.70 7.91 0.70
C MET A 110 -11.81 7.37 -0.22
N LYS A 111 -11.65 7.39 -1.55
CA LYS A 111 -12.59 6.77 -2.50
C LYS A 111 -12.71 5.25 -2.30
N VAL A 112 -11.59 4.57 -2.04
CA VAL A 112 -11.57 3.13 -1.73
C VAL A 112 -12.36 2.83 -0.45
N ASN A 113 -12.23 3.68 0.58
CA ASN A 113 -12.99 3.53 1.82
C ASN A 113 -14.48 3.92 1.68
N LYS A 114 -14.85 4.96 0.91
CA LYS A 114 -16.26 5.33 0.69
C LYS A 114 -17.10 4.19 0.12
N ARG A 115 -16.52 3.29 -0.71
CA ARG A 115 -17.22 2.09 -1.21
C ARG A 115 -17.47 1.02 -0.14
N VAL A 116 -16.76 1.07 1.00
CA VAL A 116 -16.99 0.19 2.16
C VAL A 116 -18.05 0.78 3.11
N PHE A 117 -18.31 2.08 3.03
CA PHE A 117 -19.28 2.80 3.88
C PHE A 117 -20.60 3.14 3.20
N LEU A 118 -20.82 2.74 1.93
CA LEU A 118 -22.14 2.76 1.30
C LEU A 118 -22.71 1.35 1.30
N LYS A 119 -23.39 1.03 2.41
CA LYS A 119 -24.51 0.09 2.44
C LYS A 119 -25.64 0.76 3.18
#